data_AF-A0A2P7TAN9-F1
#
_entry.id   AF-A0A2P7TAN9-F1
#
_cell.length_a   1.000
_cell.length_b   1.000
_cell.length_c   1.000
_cell.angle_alpha   90.00
_cell.angle_beta   90.00
_cell.angle_gamma   90.00
#
_symmetry.space_group_name_H-M   'P 1'
#
loop_
_entity.id
_entity.type
_entity.pdbx_description
1 polymer ?
#
loop_
_entity_poly.entity_id
_entity_poly.type
_entity_poly.pdbx_seq_one_letter_code
_entity_poly.pdbx_strand_id
1 'polypeptide(L)'
;MEIQTTPFGGVIVPRINTLAVQPGIAPAAAHEIIGYQQLTQKTYIGIDPGATTGIAIYHRGGITALHSGNHSQMLLQLLELSQSIGNALTVILEDVHADKTNFVAAQFIRGMMANPALIKKLPNEKARMAYCVNSACKRSRDSGMTAGYALDWKAFLSQHGITYATLAPSMRANAESILAKLPKGINPTSVIAKLKAPTKLTAAQFKALTGCQLPSNEHNRDAGTLAWWYAREQEKIQLQ
;
A
#
# COMPACT_ATOMS: atom_id res chain seq x y z
N MET A 1 -20.46 -15.58 52.53
CA MET A 1 -21.45 -15.37 51.45
C MET A 1 -21.09 -14.08 50.78
N GLU A 2 -20.79 -13.98 49.50
CA GLU A 2 -20.80 -14.96 48.41
C GLU A 2 -19.94 -14.32 47.32
N ILE A 3 -18.88 -15.02 46.87
CA ILE A 3 -18.12 -14.60 45.69
C ILE A 3 -18.90 -15.14 44.50
N GLN A 4 -19.61 -14.27 43.78
CA GLN A 4 -20.19 -14.62 42.49
C GLN A 4 -19.16 -14.34 41.39
N THR A 5 -18.71 -15.42 40.76
CA THR A 5 -17.94 -15.40 39.50
C THR A 5 -18.91 -15.41 38.33
N THR A 6 -18.72 -14.51 37.36
CA THR A 6 -19.42 -14.56 36.06
C THR A 6 -18.50 -15.19 35.00
N PRO A 7 -19.01 -16.09 34.12
CA PRO A 7 -18.18 -16.96 33.29
C PRO A 7 -17.82 -16.39 31.90
N PHE A 8 -17.75 -15.07 31.74
CA PHE A 8 -17.31 -14.46 30.48
C PHE A 8 -16.46 -13.22 30.74
N GLY A 9 -15.18 -13.29 30.38
CA GLY A 9 -14.19 -12.23 30.52
C GLY A 9 -14.46 -11.04 29.60
N GLY A 10 -15.47 -10.24 29.94
CA GLY A 10 -15.66 -8.90 29.41
C GLY A 10 -14.71 -7.92 30.09
N VAL A 11 -13.84 -7.29 29.32
CA VAL A 11 -13.08 -6.12 29.78
C VAL A 11 -14.07 -5.01 30.12
N ILE A 12 -14.10 -4.60 31.37
CA ILE A 12 -14.81 -3.39 31.81
C ILE A 12 -14.10 -2.21 31.16
N VAL A 13 -14.70 -1.63 30.11
CA VAL A 13 -14.31 -0.30 29.63
C VAL A 13 -14.84 0.68 30.66
N PRO A 14 -13.99 1.46 31.37
CA PRO A 14 -14.50 2.48 32.28
C PRO A 14 -15.30 3.50 31.45
N ARG A 15 -16.56 3.71 31.83
CA ARG A 15 -17.33 4.87 31.37
C ARG A 15 -16.54 6.11 31.74
N ILE A 16 -16.06 6.84 30.74
CA ILE A 16 -15.55 8.19 30.96
C ILE A 16 -16.76 9.02 31.39
N ASN A 17 -16.77 9.38 32.67
CA ASN A 17 -17.71 10.36 33.20
C ASN A 17 -17.60 11.64 32.36
N THR A 18 -18.72 12.06 31.80
CA THR A 18 -18.91 13.40 31.26
C THR A 18 -18.73 14.39 32.43
N LEU A 19 -17.51 14.88 32.62
CA LEU A 19 -17.25 16.00 33.51
C LEU A 19 -17.79 17.25 32.83
N ALA A 20 -18.83 17.82 33.44
CA ALA A 20 -19.35 19.13 33.09
C ALA A 20 -18.22 20.17 33.15
N VAL A 21 -17.99 20.86 32.04
CA VAL A 21 -17.07 22.00 31.98
C VAL A 21 -17.71 23.14 32.76
N GLN A 22 -17.09 23.52 33.89
CA GLN A 22 -17.40 24.81 34.52
C GLN A 22 -16.69 25.93 33.75
N PRO A 23 -17.37 27.05 33.43
CA PRO A 23 -16.75 28.14 32.73
C PRO A 23 -15.96 29.01 33.71
N GLY A 24 -14.67 29.21 33.42
CA GLY A 24 -13.93 30.36 33.93
C GLY A 24 -12.93 30.08 35.04
N ILE A 25 -11.81 29.43 34.71
CA ILE A 25 -10.49 29.77 35.28
C ILE A 25 -9.48 29.57 34.15
N ALA A 26 -8.82 30.63 33.71
CA ALA A 26 -7.60 30.51 32.91
C ALA A 26 -6.40 30.34 33.85
N PRO A 27 -5.50 29.39 33.58
CA PRO A 27 -4.11 29.55 33.95
C PRO A 27 -3.21 29.59 32.71
N ALA A 28 -2.28 30.54 32.76
CA ALA A 28 -1.32 30.85 31.73
C ALA A 28 -0.21 29.78 31.59
N ALA A 29 0.32 29.72 30.36
CA ALA A 29 1.68 29.29 29.99
C ALA A 29 2.09 27.85 30.34
N ALA A 30 1.77 26.91 29.46
CA ALA A 30 2.70 25.87 29.02
C ALA A 30 2.20 25.25 27.70
N HIS A 31 3.14 24.96 26.80
CA HIS A 31 2.98 24.42 25.45
C HIS A 31 2.61 25.48 24.40
N GLU A 32 3.66 25.95 23.72
CA GLU A 32 3.61 26.30 22.30
C GLU A 32 2.77 25.26 21.56
N ILE A 33 1.49 25.57 21.40
CA ILE A 33 0.65 24.99 20.37
C ILE A 33 1.27 25.49 19.07
N ILE A 34 2.17 24.66 18.50
CA ILE A 34 2.49 24.72 17.09
C ILE A 34 1.14 24.83 16.40
N GLY A 35 0.92 26.00 15.80
CA GLY A 35 -0.40 26.42 15.36
C GLY A 35 -1.06 25.32 14.55
N TYR A 36 -2.26 24.94 14.97
CA TYR A 36 -3.25 24.32 14.10
C TYR A 36 -3.67 25.35 13.05
N GLN A 37 -2.74 25.75 12.18
CA GLN A 37 -3.10 26.22 10.87
C GLN A 37 -3.73 25.02 10.18
N GLN A 38 -5.06 25.07 10.04
CA GLN A 38 -5.87 24.31 9.10
C GLN A 38 -5.14 23.15 8.41
N LEU A 39 -5.46 21.90 8.77
CA LEU A 39 -5.18 20.72 7.97
C LEU A 39 -6.04 20.73 6.67
N THR A 40 -6.04 21.83 5.92
CA THR A 40 -6.67 21.97 4.59
C THR A 40 -5.89 21.20 3.52
N GLN A 41 -4.63 20.84 3.79
CA GLN A 41 -3.84 20.04 2.88
C GLN A 41 -4.16 18.56 3.05
N LYS A 42 -4.78 17.99 2.01
CA LYS A 42 -5.06 16.55 1.92
C LYS A 42 -3.78 15.75 2.17
N THR A 43 -3.91 14.68 2.94
CA THR A 43 -2.87 13.68 3.15
C THR A 43 -3.24 12.43 2.37
N TYR A 44 -2.28 11.90 1.61
CA TYR A 44 -2.46 10.68 0.83
C TYR A 44 -1.61 9.57 1.42
N ILE A 45 -2.19 8.40 1.65
CA ILE A 45 -1.45 7.22 2.11
C ILE A 45 -1.50 6.17 1.02
N GLY A 46 -0.34 5.79 0.49
CA GLY A 46 -0.22 4.68 -0.45
C GLY A 46 0.00 3.38 0.32
N ILE A 47 -0.67 2.31 -0.12
CA ILE A 47 -0.56 0.97 0.47
C ILE A 47 -0.25 -0.04 -0.63
N ASP A 48 0.83 -0.79 -0.43
CA ASP A 48 1.19 -2.00 -1.18
C ASP A 48 0.80 -3.22 -0.33
N PRO A 49 -0.40 -3.80 -0.52
CA PRO A 49 -0.93 -4.84 0.33
C PRO A 49 -0.23 -6.18 0.07
N GLY A 50 0.19 -6.85 1.15
CA GLY A 50 0.86 -8.14 1.07
C GLY A 50 1.24 -8.69 2.43
N ALA A 51 1.87 -9.86 2.42
CA ALA A 51 2.38 -10.49 3.65
C ALA A 51 3.32 -9.54 4.43
N THR A 52 4.14 -8.80 3.69
CA THR A 52 4.78 -7.57 4.15
C THR A 52 4.09 -6.42 3.43
N THR A 53 3.35 -5.62 4.18
CA THR A 53 2.62 -4.47 3.64
C THR A 53 3.51 -3.25 3.69
N GLY A 54 3.63 -2.55 2.56
CA GLY A 54 4.28 -1.25 2.47
C GLY A 54 3.27 -0.13 2.65
N ILE A 55 3.61 0.86 3.48
CA ILE A 55 2.87 2.10 3.67
C ILE A 55 3.79 3.28 3.35
N ALA A 56 3.25 4.29 2.68
CA ALA A 56 3.91 5.56 2.45
C ALA A 56 2.94 6.72 2.67
N ILE A 57 3.36 7.74 3.41
CA ILE A 57 2.58 8.94 3.67
C ILE A 57 3.10 10.07 2.78
N TYR A 58 2.21 10.65 1.99
CA TYR A 58 2.46 11.87 1.22
C TYR A 58 1.69 13.03 1.86
N HIS A 59 2.42 14.08 2.23
CA HIS A 59 1.88 15.28 2.85
C HIS A 59 2.76 16.49 2.50
N ARG A 60 2.16 17.67 2.31
CA ARG A 60 2.87 18.93 2.01
C ARG A 60 3.84 18.82 0.81
N GLY A 61 3.41 18.18 -0.27
CA GLY A 61 4.20 18.11 -1.50
C GLY A 61 5.27 17.01 -1.57
N GLY A 62 5.41 16.18 -0.53
CA GLY A 62 6.43 15.13 -0.49
C GLY A 62 6.07 13.90 0.34
N ILE A 63 6.89 12.86 0.21
CA ILE A 63 6.80 11.67 1.06
C ILE A 63 7.42 11.99 2.42
N THR A 64 6.62 11.92 3.48
CA THR A 64 7.03 12.30 4.84
C THR A 64 7.30 11.10 5.74
N ALA A 65 6.75 9.92 5.42
CA ALA A 65 6.99 8.70 6.18
C ALA A 65 6.89 7.45 5.30
N LEU A 66 7.65 6.43 5.67
CA LEU A 66 7.65 5.09 5.05
C LEU A 66 7.64 4.04 6.16
N HIS A 67 6.72 3.08 6.07
CA HIS A 67 6.59 2.00 7.05
C HIS A 67 6.37 0.67 6.34
N SER A 68 7.00 -0.41 6.80
CA SER A 68 6.69 -1.75 6.32
C SER A 68 6.55 -2.68 7.51
N GLY A 69 5.53 -3.53 7.49
CA GLY A 69 5.28 -4.47 8.58
C GLY A 69 4.36 -5.58 8.14
N ASN A 70 3.97 -6.43 9.09
CA ASN A 70 2.92 -7.41 8.80
C ASN A 70 1.56 -6.71 8.67
N HIS A 71 0.62 -7.40 8.03
CA HIS A 71 -0.71 -6.87 7.72
C HIS A 71 -1.44 -6.28 8.94
N SER A 72 -1.52 -7.02 10.05
CA SER A 72 -2.23 -6.57 11.26
C SER A 72 -1.60 -5.34 11.92
N GLN A 73 -0.27 -5.28 11.97
CA GLN A 73 0.45 -4.10 12.49
C GLN A 73 0.13 -2.84 11.67
N MET A 74 0.09 -2.99 10.34
CA MET A 74 -0.19 -1.88 9.44
C MET A 74 -1.63 -1.40 9.54
N LEU A 75 -2.61 -2.30 9.74
CA LEU A 75 -4.00 -1.92 10.00
C LEU A 75 -4.15 -1.06 11.26
N LEU A 76 -3.52 -1.49 12.37
CA LEU A 76 -3.54 -0.74 13.63
C LEU A 76 -2.91 0.65 13.47
N GLN A 77 -1.75 0.72 12.82
CA GLN A 77 -1.08 1.99 12.56
C GLN A 77 -1.95 2.92 11.70
N LEU A 78 -2.64 2.39 10.68
CA LEU A 78 -3.53 3.20 9.86
C LEU A 78 -4.72 3.72 10.67
N LEU A 79 -5.27 2.92 11.58
CA LEU A 79 -6.39 3.34 12.44
C LEU A 79 -5.99 4.56 13.28
N GLU A 80 -4.84 4.51 13.94
CA GLU A 80 -4.30 5.61 14.74
C GLU A 80 -4.07 6.88 13.91
N LEU A 81 -3.47 6.72 12.71
CA LEU A 81 -3.27 7.83 11.78
C LEU A 81 -4.59 8.43 11.29
N SER A 82 -5.59 7.58 11.01
CA SER A 82 -6.90 8.02 10.53
C SER A 82 -7.65 8.83 11.58
N GLN A 83 -7.56 8.46 12.85
CA GLN A 83 -8.15 9.22 13.96
C GLN A 83 -7.47 10.59 14.13
N SER A 84 -6.16 10.66 13.86
CA SER A 84 -5.37 11.89 13.99
C SER A 84 -5.59 12.86 12.82
N ILE A 85 -5.70 12.36 11.59
CA ILE A 85 -5.83 13.17 10.37
C ILE A 85 -7.31 13.46 10.02
N GLY A 86 -8.22 12.55 10.36
CA GLY A 86 -9.64 12.65 10.04
C GLY A 86 -9.93 12.69 8.54
N ASN A 87 -10.91 13.49 8.14
CA ASN A 87 -11.45 13.54 6.77
C ASN A 87 -10.47 14.09 5.72
N ALA A 88 -9.33 14.65 6.13
CA ALA A 88 -8.28 15.08 5.20
C ALA A 88 -7.46 13.89 4.65
N LEU A 89 -7.65 12.68 5.18
CA LEU A 89 -6.95 11.48 4.76
C LEU A 89 -7.64 10.81 3.56
N THR A 90 -6.86 10.43 2.56
CA THR A 90 -7.29 9.51 1.50
C THR A 90 -6.26 8.39 1.34
N VAL A 91 -6.73 7.14 1.35
CA VAL A 91 -5.88 5.96 1.18
C VAL A 91 -5.92 5.48 -0.28
N ILE A 92 -4.77 5.12 -0.84
CA ILE A 92 -4.61 4.67 -2.23
C ILE A 92 -4.10 3.23 -2.17
N LEU A 93 -4.93 2.30 -2.60
CA LEU A 93 -4.64 0.87 -2.61
C LEU A 93 -4.34 0.38 -4.01
N GLU A 94 -3.31 -0.46 -4.16
CA GLU A 94 -3.26 -1.34 -5.32
C GLU A 94 -4.30 -2.46 -5.17
N ASP A 95 -5.15 -2.64 -6.20
CA ASP A 95 -6.17 -3.69 -6.21
C ASP A 95 -5.93 -4.69 -7.34
N VAL A 96 -5.33 -5.83 -6.97
CA VAL A 96 -5.01 -6.93 -7.89
C VAL A 96 -6.22 -7.51 -8.63
N HIS A 97 -7.44 -7.29 -8.12
CA HIS A 97 -8.67 -7.79 -8.73
C HIS A 97 -9.39 -6.77 -9.63
N ALA A 98 -8.91 -5.52 -9.68
CA ALA A 98 -9.45 -4.55 -10.63
C ALA A 98 -9.19 -4.98 -12.09
N ASP A 99 -8.10 -5.70 -12.32
CA ASP A 99 -7.85 -6.40 -13.58
C ASP A 99 -8.54 -7.77 -13.55
N LYS A 100 -9.66 -7.91 -14.27
CA LYS A 100 -10.45 -9.16 -14.38
C LYS A 100 -9.73 -10.28 -15.15
N THR A 101 -8.45 -10.52 -14.89
CA THR A 101 -7.68 -11.61 -15.52
C THR A 101 -7.80 -12.87 -14.68
N ASN A 102 -8.64 -13.81 -15.12
CA ASN A 102 -8.72 -15.13 -14.49
C ASN A 102 -7.43 -15.90 -14.75
N PHE A 103 -6.74 -16.33 -13.69
CA PHE A 103 -5.59 -17.23 -13.83
C PHE A 103 -6.06 -18.62 -14.26
N VAL A 104 -5.64 -19.07 -15.44
CA VAL A 104 -5.94 -20.41 -15.96
C VAL A 104 -4.70 -21.29 -15.84
N ALA A 105 -4.67 -22.14 -14.82
CA ALA A 105 -3.52 -23.01 -14.51
C ALA A 105 -3.08 -23.87 -15.70
N ALA A 106 -4.03 -24.44 -16.45
CA ALA A 106 -3.72 -25.27 -17.62
C ALA A 106 -2.99 -24.48 -18.72
N GLN A 107 -3.37 -23.23 -18.98
CA GLN A 107 -2.71 -22.39 -19.97
C GLN A 107 -1.30 -21.99 -19.51
N PHE A 108 -1.15 -21.67 -18.22
CA PHE A 108 0.14 -21.36 -17.60
C PHE A 108 1.12 -22.55 -17.69
N ILE A 109 0.66 -23.76 -17.32
CA ILE A 109 1.46 -24.98 -17.40
C ILE A 109 1.86 -25.26 -18.86
N ARG A 110 0.93 -25.18 -19.82
CA ARG A 110 1.24 -25.35 -21.24
C ARG A 110 2.32 -24.39 -21.73
N GLY A 111 2.20 -23.11 -21.36
CA GLY A 111 3.21 -22.10 -21.71
C GLY A 111 4.59 -22.39 -21.11
N MET A 112 4.65 -22.82 -19.85
CA MET A 112 5.91 -23.20 -19.21
C MET A 112 6.54 -24.46 -19.85
N MET A 113 5.73 -25.47 -20.15
CA MET A 113 6.20 -26.71 -20.78
C MET A 113 6.81 -26.48 -22.17
N ALA A 114 6.34 -25.45 -22.88
CA ALA A 114 6.86 -25.04 -24.18
C ALA A 114 8.08 -24.10 -24.12
N ASN A 115 8.50 -23.64 -22.93
CA ASN A 115 9.60 -22.67 -22.79
C ASN A 115 10.97 -23.33 -23.08
N PRO A 116 11.71 -22.90 -24.13
CA PRO A 116 12.99 -23.51 -24.49
C PRO A 116 14.05 -23.45 -23.39
N ALA A 117 14.10 -22.37 -22.61
CA ALA A 117 15.05 -22.23 -21.51
C ALA A 117 14.76 -23.23 -20.39
N LEU A 118 13.47 -23.48 -20.11
CA LEU A 118 13.07 -24.47 -19.11
C LEU A 118 13.31 -25.90 -19.60
N ILE A 119 13.07 -26.17 -20.89
CA ILE A 119 13.37 -27.46 -21.52
C ILE A 119 14.87 -27.77 -21.40
N LYS A 120 15.74 -26.80 -21.69
CA LYS A 120 17.19 -26.94 -21.53
C LYS A 120 17.60 -27.20 -20.07
N LYS A 121 16.96 -26.52 -19.11
CA LYS A 121 17.25 -26.66 -17.68
C LYS A 121 16.74 -27.97 -17.08
N LEU A 122 15.58 -28.44 -17.50
CA LEU A 122 14.91 -29.64 -17.03
C LEU A 122 14.52 -30.50 -18.24
N PRO A 123 15.47 -31.24 -18.84
CA PRO A 123 15.22 -32.03 -20.05
C PRO A 123 14.24 -33.19 -19.80
N ASN A 124 14.27 -33.78 -18.61
CA ASN A 124 13.32 -34.82 -18.21
C ASN A 124 11.90 -34.23 -18.11
N GLU A 125 10.99 -34.75 -18.94
CA GLU A 125 9.62 -34.23 -19.06
C GLU A 125 8.80 -34.39 -17.78
N LYS A 126 8.91 -35.52 -17.08
CA LYS A 126 8.18 -35.77 -15.83
C LYS A 126 8.61 -34.80 -14.74
N ALA A 127 9.91 -34.57 -14.59
CA ALA A 127 10.46 -33.60 -13.65
C ALA A 127 10.04 -32.16 -14.02
N ARG A 128 10.05 -31.83 -15.32
CA ARG A 128 9.59 -30.53 -15.83
C ARG A 128 8.10 -30.30 -15.58
N MET A 129 7.26 -31.32 -15.79
CA MET A 129 5.83 -31.26 -15.50
C MET A 129 5.59 -31.02 -14.00
N ALA A 130 6.24 -31.77 -13.12
CA ALA A 130 6.13 -31.56 -11.67
C ALA A 130 6.54 -30.13 -11.26
N TYR A 131 7.61 -29.60 -11.85
CA TYR A 131 8.04 -28.22 -11.65
C TYR A 131 6.98 -27.20 -12.12
N CYS A 132 6.37 -27.41 -13.29
CA CYS A 132 5.34 -26.52 -13.84
C CYS A 132 4.07 -26.54 -12.98
N VAL A 133 3.63 -27.71 -12.53
CA VAL A 133 2.49 -27.88 -11.61
C VAL A 133 2.77 -27.15 -10.29
N ASN A 134 3.94 -27.37 -9.68
CA ASN A 134 4.30 -26.68 -8.44
C ASN A 134 4.35 -25.16 -8.61
N SER A 135 4.86 -24.68 -9.74
CA SER A 135 4.88 -23.26 -10.08
C SER A 135 3.46 -22.69 -10.25
N ALA A 136 2.56 -23.45 -10.87
CA ALA A 136 1.15 -23.08 -11.02
C ALA A 136 0.45 -23.00 -9.66
N CYS A 137 0.64 -24.01 -8.79
CA CYS A 137 0.09 -24.01 -7.43
C CYS A 137 0.62 -22.82 -6.61
N LYS A 138 1.93 -22.56 -6.68
CA LYS A 138 2.55 -21.40 -6.02
C LYS A 138 1.89 -20.10 -6.49
N ARG A 139 1.79 -19.90 -7.81
CA ARG A 139 1.17 -18.71 -8.40
C ARG A 139 -0.30 -18.56 -7.98
N SER A 140 -1.10 -19.63 -8.04
CA SER A 140 -2.50 -19.59 -7.59
C SER A 140 -2.63 -19.13 -6.14
N ARG A 141 -1.82 -19.71 -5.25
CA ARG A 141 -1.80 -19.34 -3.83
C ARG A 141 -1.39 -17.88 -3.65
N ASP A 142 -0.29 -17.47 -4.26
CA ASP A 142 0.24 -16.10 -4.13
C ASP A 142 -0.79 -15.08 -4.64
N SER A 143 -1.38 -15.30 -5.82
CA SER A 143 -2.42 -14.43 -6.36
C SER A 143 -3.67 -14.37 -5.47
N GLY A 144 -4.12 -15.50 -4.93
CA GLY A 144 -5.26 -15.56 -4.01
C GLY A 144 -4.99 -14.85 -2.68
N MET A 145 -3.77 -14.97 -2.13
CA MET A 145 -3.39 -14.29 -0.89
C MET A 145 -3.28 -12.77 -1.08
N THR A 146 -2.62 -12.29 -2.14
CA THR A 146 -2.53 -10.84 -2.41
C THR A 146 -3.90 -10.22 -2.61
N ALA A 147 -4.78 -10.93 -3.33
CA ALA A 147 -6.18 -10.59 -3.44
C ALA A 147 -6.90 -10.52 -2.08
N GLY A 148 -6.68 -11.52 -1.22
CA GLY A 148 -7.22 -11.55 0.14
C GLY A 148 -6.79 -10.33 0.96
N TYR A 149 -5.51 -9.95 0.92
CA TYR A 149 -5.01 -8.75 1.59
C TYR A 149 -5.69 -7.48 1.06
N ALA A 150 -5.80 -7.30 -0.26
CA ALA A 150 -6.46 -6.14 -0.84
C ALA A 150 -7.95 -6.06 -0.47
N LEU A 151 -8.65 -7.20 -0.42
CA LEU A 151 -10.04 -7.27 0.04
C LEU A 151 -10.17 -6.90 1.51
N ASP A 152 -9.30 -7.41 2.37
CA ASP A 152 -9.31 -7.13 3.80
C ASP A 152 -9.04 -5.64 4.08
N TRP A 153 -8.07 -5.03 3.37
CA TRP A 153 -7.85 -3.59 3.42
C TRP A 153 -9.08 -2.79 3.01
N LYS A 154 -9.75 -3.14 1.91
CA LYS A 154 -10.98 -2.46 1.48
C LYS A 154 -12.11 -2.60 2.51
N ALA A 155 -12.28 -3.79 3.08
CA ALA A 155 -13.28 -4.03 4.12
C ALA A 155 -13.00 -3.17 5.35
N PHE A 156 -11.75 -3.17 5.82
CA PHE A 156 -11.30 -2.35 6.94
C PHE A 156 -11.56 -0.85 6.71
N LEU A 157 -11.10 -0.31 5.58
CA LEU A 157 -11.27 1.12 5.26
C LEU A 157 -12.75 1.51 5.22
N SER A 158 -13.58 0.67 4.59
CA SER A 158 -15.02 0.89 4.49
C SER A 158 -15.69 0.82 5.87
N GLN A 159 -15.32 -0.15 6.71
CA GLN A 159 -15.86 -0.32 8.06
C GLN A 159 -15.53 0.87 8.96
N HIS A 160 -14.36 1.49 8.80
CA HIS A 160 -13.90 2.63 9.59
C HIS A 160 -14.22 4.00 8.96
N GLY A 161 -14.95 4.05 7.84
CA GLY A 161 -15.30 5.31 7.16
C GLY A 161 -14.10 6.07 6.60
N ILE A 162 -12.98 5.38 6.35
CA ILE A 162 -11.76 5.98 5.81
C ILE A 162 -11.93 6.10 4.29
N THR A 163 -11.76 7.30 3.74
CA THR A 163 -11.85 7.53 2.30
C THR A 163 -10.70 6.83 1.58
N TYR A 164 -11.01 6.08 0.51
CA TYR A 164 -9.99 5.41 -0.28
C TYR A 164 -10.29 5.37 -1.78
N ALA A 165 -9.22 5.23 -2.56
CA ALA A 165 -9.23 4.98 -3.99
C ALA A 165 -8.43 3.71 -4.30
N THR A 166 -8.79 3.01 -5.37
CA THR A 166 -8.07 1.83 -5.85
C THR A 166 -7.40 2.10 -7.19
N LEU A 167 -6.23 1.51 -7.40
CA LEU A 167 -5.52 1.52 -8.67
C LEU A 167 -5.28 0.08 -9.12
N ALA A 168 -5.68 -0.25 -10.34
CA ALA A 168 -5.42 -1.56 -10.92
C ALA A 168 -3.93 -1.72 -11.28
N PRO A 169 -3.35 -2.93 -11.15
CA PRO A 169 -1.98 -3.19 -11.60
C PRO A 169 -1.72 -2.79 -13.05
N SER A 170 -2.68 -2.98 -13.96
CA SER A 170 -2.58 -2.61 -15.38
C SER A 170 -2.46 -1.11 -15.63
N MET A 171 -2.90 -0.28 -14.68
CA MET A 171 -2.76 1.16 -14.74
C MET A 171 -1.35 1.63 -14.32
N ARG A 172 -0.55 0.73 -13.72
CA ARG A 172 0.81 0.99 -13.27
C ARG A 172 1.82 0.55 -14.32
N ALA A 173 2.93 1.29 -14.42
CA ALA A 173 4.02 0.98 -15.33
C ALA A 173 5.14 0.21 -14.61
N ASN A 174 5.42 -1.02 -15.03
CA ASN A 174 6.59 -1.76 -14.54
C ASN A 174 7.88 -1.14 -15.11
N ALA A 175 8.57 -0.34 -14.28
CA ALA A 175 9.74 0.40 -14.72
C ALA A 175 10.89 -0.53 -15.11
N GLU A 176 11.16 -1.57 -14.32
CA GLU A 176 12.22 -2.55 -14.62
C GLU A 176 12.06 -3.15 -16.02
N SER A 177 10.86 -3.62 -16.36
CA SER A 177 10.55 -4.23 -17.66
C SER A 177 10.63 -3.25 -18.83
N ILE A 178 10.29 -1.98 -18.60
CA ILE A 178 10.38 -0.92 -19.61
C ILE A 178 11.85 -0.54 -19.85
N LEU A 179 12.60 -0.33 -18.77
CA LEU A 179 14.01 0.07 -18.82
C LEU A 179 14.88 -1.00 -19.45
N ALA A 180 14.60 -2.29 -19.20
CA ALA A 180 15.30 -3.42 -19.82
C ALA A 180 15.20 -3.45 -21.35
N LYS A 181 14.21 -2.75 -21.93
CA LYS A 181 13.98 -2.68 -23.38
C LYS A 181 14.44 -1.35 -23.99
N LEU A 182 15.01 -0.44 -23.21
CA LEU A 182 15.44 0.85 -23.73
C LEU A 182 16.70 0.72 -24.61
N PRO A 183 16.75 1.44 -25.73
CA PRO A 183 17.99 1.60 -26.49
C PRO A 183 19.12 2.19 -25.62
N LYS A 184 20.36 1.81 -25.94
CA LYS A 184 21.55 2.39 -25.29
C LYS A 184 21.56 3.92 -25.49
N GLY A 185 21.90 4.66 -24.43
CA GLY A 185 22.04 6.12 -24.46
C GLY A 185 20.79 6.92 -24.04
N ILE A 186 19.64 6.27 -23.87
CA ILE A 186 18.45 6.94 -23.32
C ILE A 186 18.58 7.09 -21.81
N ASN A 187 18.32 8.30 -21.30
CA ASN A 187 18.36 8.59 -19.86
C ASN A 187 17.14 7.95 -19.14
N PRO A 188 17.35 6.95 -18.26
CA PRO A 188 16.27 6.26 -17.56
C PRO A 188 15.38 7.17 -16.73
N THR A 189 15.95 8.19 -16.08
CA THR A 189 15.21 9.12 -15.20
C THR A 189 14.15 9.90 -15.98
N SER A 190 14.47 10.32 -17.20
CA SER A 190 13.55 11.05 -18.06
C SER A 190 12.36 10.21 -18.52
N VAL A 191 12.55 8.90 -18.65
CA VAL A 191 11.50 7.94 -19.00
C VAL A 191 10.62 7.69 -17.78
N ILE A 192 11.21 7.39 -16.62
CA ILE A 192 10.50 7.12 -15.37
C ILE A 192 9.58 8.28 -14.97
N ALA A 193 10.03 9.52 -15.12
CA ALA A 193 9.25 10.72 -14.79
C ALA A 193 7.93 10.84 -15.59
N LYS A 194 7.82 10.15 -16.73
CA LYS A 194 6.63 10.14 -17.60
C LYS A 194 5.74 8.92 -17.38
N LEU A 195 6.17 7.96 -16.57
CA LEU A 195 5.41 6.74 -16.30
C LEU A 195 4.24 7.01 -15.34
N LYS A 196 3.13 6.32 -15.58
CA LYS A 196 1.98 6.33 -14.66
C LYS A 196 2.24 5.37 -13.50
N ALA A 197 2.17 5.89 -12.27
CA ALA A 197 2.34 5.15 -11.01
C ALA A 197 3.39 4.00 -11.08
N PRO A 198 4.66 4.31 -11.41
CA PRO A 198 5.63 3.27 -11.74
C PRO A 198 5.91 2.31 -10.57
N THR A 199 6.13 1.03 -10.88
CA THR A 199 6.53 -0.03 -9.92
C THR A 199 7.96 -0.48 -10.14
N LYS A 200 8.51 -1.21 -9.16
CA LYS A 200 9.84 -1.83 -9.24
C LYS A 200 10.97 -0.82 -9.45
N LEU A 201 10.80 0.38 -8.89
CA LEU A 201 11.86 1.38 -8.86
C LEU A 201 12.98 0.93 -7.92
N THR A 202 14.21 1.28 -8.27
CA THR A 202 15.34 1.27 -7.33
C THR A 202 15.23 2.45 -6.35
N ALA A 203 15.99 2.43 -5.25
CA ALA A 203 16.01 3.54 -4.31
C ALA A 203 16.42 4.88 -4.97
N ALA A 204 17.42 4.84 -5.86
CA ALA A 204 17.88 6.02 -6.58
C ALA A 204 16.79 6.59 -7.53
N GLN A 205 16.09 5.71 -8.24
CA GLN A 205 15.00 6.10 -9.14
C GLN A 205 13.80 6.66 -8.36
N PHE A 206 13.44 6.05 -7.23
CA PHE A 206 12.37 6.53 -6.37
C PHE A 206 12.69 7.91 -5.78
N LYS A 207 13.93 8.11 -5.31
CA LYS A 207 14.41 9.43 -4.86
C LYS A 207 14.37 10.47 -5.98
N ALA A 208 14.80 10.11 -7.19
CA ALA A 208 14.75 11.02 -8.33
C ALA A 208 13.31 11.39 -8.74
N LEU A 209 12.37 10.45 -8.64
CA LEU A 209 10.97 10.67 -9.00
C LEU A 209 10.22 11.51 -7.94
N THR A 210 10.42 11.18 -6.66
CA THR A 210 9.58 11.68 -5.56
C THR A 210 10.25 12.74 -4.69
N GLY A 211 11.56 12.91 -4.80
CA GLY A 211 12.36 13.74 -3.89
C GLY A 211 12.60 13.11 -2.51
N CYS A 212 12.06 11.90 -2.24
CA CYS A 212 12.16 11.26 -0.93
C CYS A 212 13.61 10.99 -0.52
N GLN A 213 13.98 11.42 0.69
CA GLN A 213 15.31 11.21 1.28
C GLN A 213 15.34 10.08 2.31
N LEU A 214 14.19 9.51 2.65
CA LEU A 214 14.07 8.45 3.64
C LEU A 214 14.65 7.13 3.11
N PRO A 215 15.22 6.28 3.99
CA PRO A 215 15.57 4.92 3.62
C PRO A 215 14.31 4.15 3.18
N SER A 216 14.41 3.37 2.11
CA SER A 216 13.26 2.68 1.52
C SER A 216 13.57 1.26 1.05
N ASN A 217 12.63 0.35 1.26
CA ASN A 217 12.61 -0.99 0.66
C ASN A 217 11.64 -1.05 -0.54
N GLU A 218 11.53 -2.20 -1.19
CA GLU A 218 10.68 -2.34 -2.38
C GLU A 218 9.19 -2.05 -2.11
N HIS A 219 8.64 -2.57 -1.01
CA HIS A 219 7.24 -2.37 -0.62
C HIS A 219 6.93 -0.90 -0.37
N ASN A 220 7.84 -0.19 0.31
CA ASN A 220 7.69 1.23 0.56
C ASN A 220 7.77 2.07 -0.71
N ARG A 221 8.56 1.66 -1.70
CA ARG A 221 8.64 2.38 -2.98
C ARG A 221 7.41 2.13 -3.83
N ASP A 222 6.91 0.90 -3.87
CA ASP A 222 5.67 0.56 -4.59
C ASP A 222 4.46 1.28 -3.94
N ALA A 223 4.41 1.40 -2.60
CA ALA A 223 3.42 2.22 -1.89
C ALA A 223 3.62 3.73 -2.09
N GLY A 224 4.85 4.23 -2.02
CA GLY A 224 5.16 5.66 -2.15
C GLY A 224 4.88 6.21 -3.53
N THR A 225 5.09 5.42 -4.58
CA THR A 225 4.76 5.81 -5.95
C THR A 225 3.26 5.90 -6.19
N LEU A 226 2.44 5.09 -5.51
CA LEU A 226 0.97 5.22 -5.52
C LEU A 226 0.54 6.56 -4.94
N ALA A 227 0.98 6.86 -3.70
CA ALA A 227 0.61 8.09 -3.00
C ALA A 227 1.04 9.33 -3.78
N TRP A 228 2.31 9.35 -4.23
CA TRP A 228 2.88 10.45 -5.00
C TRP A 228 2.14 10.67 -6.32
N TRP A 229 1.89 9.60 -7.09
CA TRP A 229 1.23 9.73 -8.39
C TRP A 229 -0.19 10.25 -8.21
N TYR A 230 -0.94 9.69 -7.27
CA TYR A 230 -2.31 10.12 -6.99
C TYR A 230 -2.36 11.59 -6.57
N ALA A 231 -1.49 12.01 -5.65
CA ALA A 231 -1.40 13.40 -5.21
C ALA A 231 -1.21 14.37 -6.39
N ARG A 232 -0.29 14.04 -7.31
CA ARG A 232 -0.02 14.85 -8.50
C ARG A 232 -1.18 14.88 -9.51
N GLU A 233 -1.94 13.80 -9.64
CA GLU A 233 -3.14 13.81 -10.47
C GLU A 233 -4.24 14.70 -9.86
N GLN A 234 -4.39 14.70 -8.53
CA GLN A 234 -5.35 15.60 -7.87
C GLN A 234 -4.96 17.08 -8.02
N GLU A 235 -3.67 17.41 -7.93
CA GLU A 235 -3.16 18.77 -8.16
C GLU A 235 -3.46 19.26 -9.58
N LYS A 236 -3.31 18.39 -10.59
CA LYS A 236 -3.63 18.75 -11.99
C LYS A 236 -5.10 19.06 -12.18
N ILE A 237 -5.99 18.28 -11.57
CA ILE A 237 -7.44 18.48 -11.66
C ILE A 237 -7.86 19.81 -11.02
N GLN A 238 -7.21 20.23 -9.93
CA GLN A 238 -7.51 21.49 -9.25
C GLN A 238 -7.05 22.75 -10.01
N LEU A 239 -6.14 22.60 -10.97
CA LEU A 239 -5.61 23.69 -11.78
C LEU A 239 -6.35 23.87 -13.12
N GLN A 240 -7.33 23.02 -13.41
CA GLN A 240 -8.20 23.08 -14.59
C GLN A 240 -9.54 23.72 -14.24
#